data_AF-A0A3M6KDX4-F1
#
_entry.id   AF-A0A3M6KDX4-F1
#
_cell.length_a   1.000
_cell.length_b   1.000
_cell.length_c   1.000
_cell.angle_alpha   90.00
_cell.angle_beta   90.00
_cell.angle_gamma   90.00
#
_symmetry.space_group_name_H-M   'P 1'
#
loop_
_entity.id
_entity.type
_entity.pdbx_description
1 polymer ?
#
loop_
_entity_poly.entity_id
_entity_poly.type
_entity_poly.pdbx_seq_one_letter_code
_entity_poly.pdbx_strand_id
1 'polypeptide(L)'
;MVHPVITEIFSNDERAMSFFEWISNEIEKKEELQQFFKWHLEVISEVIDEIDRTATIDFSNKNEAKKWAKEFLENYDEKIRKMRKNSNRVFKRFHELKSEFTKIIPKDHEYDKESKSIMQVFLSRQELLVGKIIFSYRELWFLANQITNSNFKIGSVEDYQEWVKTNYSNLKSVKIMLQQIERGISK
;
A
#
# COMPACT_ATOMS: atom_id res chain seq x y z
N MET A 1 -14.96 -14.21 5.91
CA MET A 1 -14.48 -13.47 4.73
C MET A 1 -12.96 -13.56 4.78
N VAL A 2 -12.27 -13.94 3.69
CA VAL A 2 -10.79 -14.00 3.73
C VAL A 2 -10.28 -12.58 3.58
N HIS A 3 -9.81 -11.99 4.66
CA HIS A 3 -9.21 -10.67 4.60
C HIS A 3 -7.86 -10.79 3.85
N PRO A 4 -7.58 -9.96 2.84
CA PRO A 4 -6.34 -10.05 2.10
C PRO A 4 -5.17 -9.75 3.03
N VAL A 5 -4.13 -10.56 2.93
CA VAL A 5 -2.88 -10.33 3.62
C VAL A 5 -2.01 -9.51 2.68
N ILE A 6 -1.62 -8.33 3.15
CA ILE A 6 -0.49 -7.59 2.59
C ILE A 6 0.73 -8.43 2.95
N THR A 7 1.18 -9.25 2.02
CA THR A 7 2.47 -9.94 2.15
C THR A 7 3.57 -8.91 2.25
N GLU A 8 4.54 -9.16 3.12
CA GLU A 8 5.79 -8.42 3.07
C GLU A 8 6.41 -8.55 1.68
N ILE A 9 6.88 -7.43 1.17
CA ILE A 9 7.37 -7.27 -0.18
C ILE A 9 8.79 -6.74 -0.07
N PHE A 10 9.73 -7.43 -0.72
CA PHE A 10 11.17 -7.14 -0.71
C PHE A 10 11.82 -7.16 0.69
N SER A 11 11.54 -8.16 1.52
CA SER A 11 12.13 -8.32 2.87
C SER A 11 13.67 -8.22 2.83
N ASN A 12 14.22 -7.03 3.10
CA ASN A 12 15.65 -6.70 2.99
C ASN A 12 16.31 -7.14 1.66
N ASP A 13 15.62 -6.99 0.54
CA ASP A 13 16.17 -7.40 -0.75
C ASP A 13 17.08 -6.31 -1.31
N GLU A 14 18.37 -6.34 -0.94
CA GLU A 14 19.41 -5.48 -1.53
C GLU A 14 19.37 -5.50 -3.06
N ARG A 15 19.00 -6.64 -3.65
CA ARG A 15 18.83 -6.79 -5.09
C ARG A 15 17.75 -5.88 -5.66
N ALA A 16 16.61 -5.74 -4.98
CA ALA A 16 15.56 -4.82 -5.41
C ALA A 16 16.03 -3.36 -5.35
N MET A 17 16.80 -2.98 -4.34
CA MET A 17 17.39 -1.63 -4.26
C MET A 17 18.39 -1.41 -5.41
N SER A 18 19.34 -2.32 -5.60
CA SER A 18 20.35 -2.24 -6.66
C SER A 18 19.72 -2.22 -8.06
N PHE A 19 18.68 -3.03 -8.29
CA PHE A 19 17.91 -3.00 -9.53
C PHE A 19 17.27 -1.63 -9.78
N PHE A 20 16.58 -1.07 -8.78
CA PHE A 20 15.91 0.22 -8.94
C PHE A 20 16.89 1.39 -9.05
N GLU A 21 18.04 1.32 -8.40
CA GLU A 21 19.12 2.28 -8.55
C GLU A 21 19.71 2.21 -9.96
N TRP A 22 20.05 1.02 -10.44
CA TRP A 22 20.57 0.81 -11.79
C TRP A 22 19.58 1.27 -12.86
N ILE A 23 18.33 0.78 -12.83
CA ILE A 23 17.34 1.11 -13.86
C ILE A 23 17.01 2.61 -13.88
N SER A 24 17.15 3.31 -12.75
CA SER A 24 16.93 4.76 -12.69
C SER A 24 17.94 5.58 -13.48
N ASN A 25 19.12 5.01 -13.78
CA ASN A 25 20.14 5.63 -14.61
C ASN A 25 19.95 5.32 -16.11
N GLU A 26 19.26 4.22 -16.42
CA GLU A 26 19.01 3.77 -17.80
C GLU A 26 17.67 4.28 -18.35
N ILE A 27 16.73 4.63 -17.48
CA ILE A 27 15.40 5.10 -17.87
C ILE A 27 15.46 6.50 -18.49
N GLU A 28 14.70 6.74 -19.55
CA GLU A 28 14.70 8.02 -20.27
C GLU A 28 14.12 9.14 -19.40
N LYS A 29 13.09 8.81 -18.59
CA LYS A 29 12.39 9.76 -17.72
C LYS A 29 12.36 9.29 -16.28
N LYS A 30 13.42 9.63 -15.55
CA LYS A 30 13.59 9.30 -14.13
C LYS A 30 12.42 9.79 -13.27
N GLU A 31 11.78 10.89 -13.64
CA GLU A 31 10.60 11.45 -12.96
C GLU A 31 9.40 10.50 -12.99
N GLU A 32 9.28 9.66 -14.02
CA GLU A 32 8.18 8.70 -14.14
C GLU A 32 8.30 7.59 -13.10
N LEU A 33 9.52 7.12 -12.87
CA LEU A 33 9.85 6.17 -11.81
C LEU A 33 9.66 6.80 -10.43
N GLN A 34 10.12 8.04 -10.23
CA GLN A 34 9.89 8.76 -8.96
C GLN A 34 8.39 8.95 -8.66
N GLN A 35 7.59 9.34 -9.66
CA GLN A 35 6.13 9.48 -9.50
C GLN A 35 5.47 8.14 -9.15
N PHE A 36 5.93 7.05 -9.75
CA PHE A 36 5.45 5.70 -9.43
C PHE A 36 5.61 5.39 -7.93
N PHE A 37 6.81 5.60 -7.37
CA PHE A 37 7.06 5.37 -5.95
C PHE A 37 6.32 6.36 -5.05
N LYS A 38 6.32 7.66 -5.41
CA LYS A 38 5.63 8.70 -4.66
C LYS A 38 4.16 8.37 -4.45
N TRP A 39 3.43 7.96 -5.49
CA TRP A 39 2.01 7.65 -5.35
C TRP A 39 1.74 6.41 -4.51
N HIS A 40 2.62 5.40 -4.53
CA HIS A 40 2.54 4.28 -3.59
C HIS A 40 2.72 4.77 -2.16
N LEU A 41 3.75 5.57 -1.90
CA LEU A 41 4.04 6.11 -0.57
C LEU A 41 2.93 7.00 -0.02
N GLU A 42 2.30 7.81 -0.87
CA GLU A 42 1.14 8.63 -0.51
C GLU A 42 -0.03 7.75 -0.03
N VAL A 43 -0.37 6.69 -0.77
CA VAL A 43 -1.46 5.78 -0.39
C VAL A 43 -1.11 5.01 0.87
N ILE A 44 0.10 4.45 0.96
CA ILE A 44 0.54 3.67 2.13
C ILE A 44 0.55 4.55 3.39
N SER A 45 1.01 5.80 3.27
CA SER A 45 1.04 6.71 4.41
C SER A 45 -0.36 7.04 4.91
N GLU A 46 -1.30 7.33 4.01
CA GLU A 46 -2.70 7.58 4.40
C GLU A 46 -3.30 6.41 5.18
N VAL A 47 -3.06 5.17 4.74
CA VAL A 47 -3.56 3.97 5.41
C VAL A 47 -2.88 3.75 6.76
N ILE A 48 -1.55 3.90 6.83
CA ILE A 48 -0.79 3.77 8.08
C ILE A 48 -1.24 4.80 9.10
N ASP A 49 -1.36 6.07 8.71
CA ASP A 49 -1.73 7.16 9.59
C ASP A 49 -3.13 6.94 10.19
N GLU A 50 -4.06 6.38 9.41
CA GLU A 50 -5.40 6.07 9.89
C GLU A 50 -5.43 4.85 10.82
N ILE A 51 -4.61 3.82 10.53
CA ILE A 51 -4.46 2.68 11.44
C ILE A 51 -3.83 3.13 12.77
N ASP A 52 -2.80 3.99 12.73
CA ASP A 52 -2.16 4.55 13.93
C ASP A 52 -3.17 5.29 14.80
N ARG A 53 -3.99 6.17 14.20
CA ARG A 53 -5.06 6.87 14.92
C ARG A 53 -6.04 5.89 15.53
N THR A 54 -6.47 4.89 14.76
CA THR A 54 -7.44 3.87 15.20
C THR A 54 -6.89 3.03 16.36
N ALA A 55 -5.60 2.72 16.36
CA ALA A 55 -4.95 1.94 17.42
C ALA A 55 -4.93 2.64 18.78
N THR A 56 -5.08 3.97 18.81
CA THR A 56 -5.16 4.74 20.06
C THR A 56 -6.56 4.79 20.69
N ILE A 57 -7.59 4.30 19.98
CA ILE A 57 -8.98 4.38 20.43
C ILE A 57 -9.30 3.25 21.41
N ASP A 58 -9.90 3.60 22.55
CA ASP A 58 -10.48 2.62 23.47
C ASP A 58 -11.86 2.16 22.99
N PHE A 59 -11.92 1.00 22.35
CA PHE A 59 -13.18 0.40 21.87
C PHE A 59 -14.11 -0.09 22.98
N SER A 60 -13.63 -0.20 24.23
CA SER A 60 -14.50 -0.47 25.39
C SER A 60 -15.31 0.77 25.78
N ASN A 61 -14.79 1.97 25.49
CA ASN A 61 -15.49 3.22 25.67
C ASN A 61 -16.41 3.52 24.49
N LYS A 62 -17.70 3.20 24.66
CA LYS A 62 -18.73 3.37 23.62
C LYS A 62 -18.83 4.79 23.06
N ASN A 63 -18.60 5.83 23.88
CA ASN A 63 -18.72 7.21 23.42
C ASN A 63 -17.54 7.61 22.54
N GLU A 64 -16.33 7.19 22.93
CA GLU A 64 -15.10 7.42 22.19
C GLU A 64 -15.11 6.67 20.85
N ALA A 65 -15.43 5.37 20.87
CA ALA A 65 -15.54 4.56 19.66
C ALA A 65 -16.55 5.13 18.67
N LYS A 66 -17.72 5.62 19.16
CA LYS A 66 -18.72 6.27 18.31
C LYS A 66 -18.25 7.60 17.73
N LYS A 67 -17.49 8.39 18.50
CA LYS A 67 -16.94 9.66 18.03
C LYS A 67 -15.95 9.41 16.90
N TRP A 68 -14.98 8.53 17.11
CA TRP A 68 -14.04 8.10 16.08
C TRP A 68 -14.76 7.59 14.82
N ALA A 69 -15.74 6.70 14.98
CA ALA A 69 -16.44 6.11 13.83
C ALA A 69 -17.18 7.15 12.99
N LYS A 70 -17.78 8.18 13.62
CA LYS A 70 -18.41 9.28 12.88
C LYS A 70 -17.39 10.12 12.12
N GLU A 71 -16.33 10.55 12.80
CA GLU A 71 -15.27 11.39 12.20
C GLU A 71 -14.55 10.67 11.04
N PHE A 72 -14.33 9.35 11.18
CA PHE A 72 -13.78 8.52 10.10
C PHE A 72 -14.73 8.48 8.90
N LEU A 73 -16.02 8.21 9.12
CA LEU A 73 -16.99 8.07 8.03
C LEU A 73 -17.27 9.39 7.30
N GLU A 74 -17.23 10.53 7.99
CA GLU A 74 -17.37 11.85 7.38
C GLU A 74 -16.29 12.13 6.32
N ASN A 75 -15.07 11.66 6.55
CA ASN A 75 -13.93 11.92 5.66
C ASN A 75 -13.60 10.75 4.72
N TYR A 76 -14.25 9.60 4.90
CA TYR A 76 -13.92 8.37 4.18
C TYR A 76 -14.02 8.51 2.66
N ASP A 77 -15.11 9.11 2.16
CA ASP A 77 -15.38 9.20 0.72
C ASP A 77 -14.34 10.06 -0.01
N GLU A 78 -13.87 11.14 0.62
CA GLU A 78 -12.80 11.97 0.07
C GLU A 78 -11.47 11.20 0.02
N LYS A 79 -11.09 10.59 1.15
CA LYS A 79 -9.84 9.84 1.29
C LYS A 79 -9.79 8.65 0.33
N ILE A 80 -10.86 7.85 0.24
CA ILE A 80 -10.93 6.70 -0.66
C ILE A 80 -10.89 7.14 -2.13
N ARG A 81 -11.54 8.25 -2.49
CA ARG A 81 -11.50 8.80 -3.86
C ARG A 81 -10.10 9.24 -4.25
N LYS A 82 -9.39 9.92 -3.34
CA LYS A 82 -7.99 10.32 -3.52
C LYS A 82 -7.09 9.10 -3.73
N MET A 83 -7.21 8.09 -2.86
CA MET A 83 -6.41 6.86 -2.98
C MET A 83 -6.71 6.09 -4.27
N ARG A 84 -7.98 5.95 -4.66
CA ARG A 84 -8.35 5.31 -5.93
C ARG A 84 -7.80 6.06 -7.15
N LYS A 85 -7.82 7.40 -7.11
CA LYS A 85 -7.20 8.22 -8.17
C LYS A 85 -5.70 7.94 -8.28
N ASN A 86 -5.00 7.87 -7.15
CA ASN A 86 -3.58 7.53 -7.13
C ASN A 86 -3.33 6.08 -7.58
N SER A 87 -4.17 5.13 -7.18
CA SER A 87 -4.11 3.74 -7.65
C SER A 87 -4.22 3.64 -9.18
N ASN A 88 -5.16 4.37 -9.78
CA ASN A 88 -5.31 4.39 -11.24
C ASN A 88 -4.09 4.99 -11.93
N ARG A 89 -3.49 6.04 -11.35
CA ARG A 89 -2.24 6.64 -11.84
C ARG A 89 -1.07 5.68 -11.75
N VAL A 90 -0.94 4.99 -10.62
CA VAL A 90 0.04 3.91 -10.40
C VAL A 90 -0.12 2.81 -11.43
N PHE A 91 -1.35 2.35 -11.68
CA PHE A 91 -1.63 1.31 -12.67
C PHE A 91 -1.23 1.75 -14.08
N LYS A 92 -1.59 2.96 -14.47
CA LYS A 92 -1.16 3.51 -15.78
C LYS A 92 0.37 3.58 -15.87
N ARG A 93 1.01 4.12 -14.84
CA ARG A 93 2.47 4.30 -14.79
C ARG A 93 3.21 2.96 -14.79
N PHE A 94 2.67 1.94 -14.15
CA PHE A 94 3.21 0.59 -14.19
C PHE A 94 3.33 0.06 -15.63
N HIS A 95 2.32 0.27 -16.47
CA HIS A 95 2.34 -0.17 -17.86
C HIS A 95 3.33 0.61 -18.72
N GLU A 96 3.46 1.92 -18.48
CA GLU A 96 4.46 2.78 -19.14
C GLU A 96 5.87 2.31 -18.79
N LEU A 97 6.18 2.19 -17.50
CA LEU A 97 7.49 1.70 -17.01
C LEU A 97 7.79 0.29 -17.50
N LYS A 98 6.81 -0.62 -17.51
CA LYS A 98 7.00 -1.98 -18.03
C LYS A 98 7.38 -1.97 -19.51
N SER A 99 6.75 -1.11 -20.31
CA SER A 99 7.08 -0.97 -21.73
C SER A 99 8.51 -0.45 -21.90
N GLU A 100 8.94 0.49 -21.07
CA GLU A 100 10.29 1.05 -21.11
C GLU A 100 11.35 0.04 -20.64
N PHE A 101 11.09 -0.67 -19.54
CA PHE A 101 11.96 -1.73 -19.04
C PHE A 101 12.16 -2.84 -20.07
N THR A 102 11.13 -3.16 -20.87
CA THR A 102 11.26 -4.17 -21.94
C THR A 102 12.22 -3.72 -23.06
N LYS A 103 12.41 -2.40 -23.25
CA LYS A 103 13.38 -1.85 -24.21
C LYS A 103 14.79 -1.88 -23.66
N ILE A 104 14.96 -1.56 -22.37
CA ILE A 104 16.26 -1.51 -21.67
C ILE A 104 16.75 -2.94 -21.36
N ILE A 105 15.83 -3.81 -20.95
CA ILE A 105 16.09 -5.18 -20.48
C ILE A 105 15.37 -6.17 -21.44
N PRO A 106 15.96 -6.46 -22.61
CA PRO A 106 15.44 -7.50 -23.50
C PRO A 106 15.53 -8.89 -22.84
N LYS A 107 14.87 -9.90 -23.44
CA LYS A 107 14.71 -11.25 -22.84
C LYS A 107 16.00 -11.96 -22.43
N ASP A 108 17.12 -11.63 -23.05
CA ASP A 108 18.42 -12.26 -22.80
C ASP A 108 19.34 -11.40 -21.92
N HIS A 109 18.86 -10.26 -21.43
CA HIS A 109 19.60 -9.37 -20.53
C HIS A 109 19.73 -10.00 -19.14
N GLU A 110 20.85 -9.75 -18.46
CA GLU A 110 21.14 -10.34 -17.13
C GLU A 110 20.05 -10.05 -16.09
N TYR A 111 19.47 -8.85 -16.14
CA TYR A 111 18.36 -8.41 -15.28
C TYR A 111 16.95 -8.83 -15.73
N ASP A 112 16.75 -9.58 -16.83
CA ASP A 112 15.38 -9.93 -17.31
C ASP A 112 14.56 -10.71 -16.26
N LYS A 113 15.18 -11.73 -15.65
CA LYS A 113 14.53 -12.55 -14.63
C LYS A 113 14.22 -11.73 -13.37
N GLU A 114 15.16 -10.88 -12.97
CA GLU A 114 15.04 -10.03 -11.80
C GLU A 114 13.93 -8.98 -11.98
N SER A 115 13.93 -8.28 -13.12
CA SER A 115 12.89 -7.32 -13.50
C SER A 115 11.51 -7.97 -13.48
N LYS A 116 11.35 -9.18 -14.03
CA LYS A 116 10.07 -9.92 -13.99
C LYS A 116 9.64 -10.25 -12.56
N SER A 117 10.57 -10.70 -11.71
CA SER A 117 10.31 -11.01 -10.30
C SER A 117 9.85 -9.76 -9.53
N ILE A 118 10.61 -8.66 -9.66
CA ILE A 118 10.32 -7.38 -9.01
C ILE A 118 8.98 -6.80 -9.51
N MET A 119 8.68 -6.88 -10.80
CA MET A 119 7.42 -6.38 -11.34
C MET A 119 6.21 -7.25 -10.94
N GLN A 120 6.40 -8.56 -10.74
CA GLN A 120 5.35 -9.44 -10.21
C GLN A 120 4.95 -9.08 -8.78
N VAL A 121 5.90 -8.60 -7.98
CA VAL A 121 5.63 -8.14 -6.62
C VAL A 121 4.63 -6.98 -6.61
N PHE A 122 4.78 -6.00 -7.49
CA PHE A 122 3.81 -4.92 -7.64
C PHE A 122 2.44 -5.41 -8.12
N LEU A 123 2.35 -6.56 -8.80
CA LEU A 123 1.13 -7.18 -9.34
C LEU A 123 0.48 -8.26 -8.46
N SER A 124 1.02 -8.54 -7.27
CA SER A 124 0.88 -9.84 -6.59
C SER A 124 -0.49 -10.56 -6.73
N ARG A 125 -0.46 -11.64 -7.52
CA ARG A 125 -1.47 -12.70 -7.78
C ARG A 125 -2.85 -12.34 -8.33
N GLN A 126 -3.28 -11.08 -8.42
CA GLN A 126 -4.51 -10.65 -9.13
C GLN A 126 -4.75 -9.13 -9.06
N GLU A 127 -4.08 -8.42 -8.13
CA GLU A 127 -4.26 -6.98 -7.90
C GLU A 127 -2.93 -6.29 -7.63
N LEU A 128 -2.83 -5.02 -8.03
CA LEU A 128 -1.66 -4.21 -7.68
C LEU A 128 -1.52 -4.05 -6.16
N LEU A 129 -0.28 -3.95 -5.67
CA LEU A 129 0.05 -3.66 -4.27
C LEU A 129 -0.79 -2.51 -3.70
N VAL A 130 -0.88 -1.39 -4.42
CA VAL A 130 -1.69 -0.23 -4.02
C VAL A 130 -3.19 -0.57 -3.85
N GLY A 131 -3.72 -1.50 -4.63
CA GLY A 131 -5.10 -1.98 -4.49
C GLY A 131 -5.32 -2.73 -3.19
N LYS A 132 -4.37 -3.59 -2.79
CA LYS A 132 -4.40 -4.31 -1.50
C LYS A 132 -4.30 -3.37 -0.30
N ILE A 133 -3.48 -2.32 -0.42
CA ILE A 133 -3.36 -1.28 0.60
C ILE A 133 -4.69 -0.53 0.75
N ILE A 134 -5.33 -0.15 -0.36
CA ILE A 134 -6.66 0.47 -0.35
C ILE A 134 -7.72 -0.45 0.25
N PHE A 135 -7.64 -1.76 -0.02
CA PHE A 135 -8.54 -2.72 0.60
C PHE A 135 -8.41 -2.68 2.13
N SER A 136 -7.18 -2.54 2.66
CA SER A 136 -6.98 -2.46 4.10
C SER A 136 -7.62 -1.23 4.74
N TYR A 137 -7.65 -0.11 4.02
CA TYR A 137 -8.39 1.07 4.45
C TYR A 137 -9.92 0.85 4.49
N ARG A 138 -10.45 0.07 3.54
CA ARG A 138 -11.89 -0.28 3.51
C ARG A 138 -12.31 -1.13 4.70
N GLU A 139 -11.40 -1.92 5.27
CA GLU A 139 -11.68 -2.70 6.48
C GLU A 139 -12.00 -1.79 7.68
N LEU A 140 -11.35 -0.62 7.81
CA LEU A 140 -11.67 0.39 8.83
C LEU A 140 -13.08 0.96 8.66
N TRP A 141 -13.53 1.11 7.40
CA TRP A 141 -14.88 1.54 7.10
C TRP A 141 -15.94 0.53 7.54
N PHE A 142 -15.68 -0.77 7.38
CA PHE A 142 -16.61 -1.79 7.89
C PHE A 142 -16.73 -1.71 9.42
N LEU A 143 -15.62 -1.57 10.13
CA LEU A 143 -15.62 -1.40 11.59
C LEU A 143 -16.41 -0.15 12.02
N ALA A 144 -16.13 1.01 11.40
CA ALA A 144 -16.81 2.25 11.72
C ALA A 144 -18.34 2.16 11.50
N ASN A 145 -18.77 1.52 10.41
CA ASN A 145 -20.20 1.29 10.16
C ASN A 145 -20.85 0.34 11.16
N GLN A 146 -20.14 -0.69 11.62
CA GLN A 146 -20.67 -1.57 12.66
C GLN A 146 -20.90 -0.82 13.98
N ILE A 147 -19.98 0.07 14.35
CA ILE A 147 -20.09 0.89 15.56
C ILE A 147 -21.28 1.87 15.48
N THR A 148 -21.53 2.45 14.31
CA THR A 148 -22.61 3.43 14.13
C THR A 148 -23.99 2.81 13.95
N ASN A 149 -24.08 1.66 13.26
CA ASN A 149 -25.36 1.07 12.81
C ASN A 149 -25.82 -0.18 13.56
N SER A 150 -25.02 -0.75 14.48
CA SER A 150 -25.36 -2.04 15.11
C SER A 150 -25.15 -2.07 16.64
N ASN A 151 -25.71 -3.11 17.28
CA ASN A 151 -25.33 -3.54 18.63
C ASN A 151 -23.92 -4.15 18.58
N PHE A 152 -22.92 -3.28 18.46
CA PHE A 152 -21.49 -3.57 18.46
C PHE A 152 -21.12 -4.59 19.56
N LYS A 153 -20.48 -5.71 19.16
CA LYS A 153 -19.99 -6.75 20.08
C LYS A 153 -18.47 -6.69 20.15
N ILE A 154 -17.92 -6.87 21.36
CA ILE A 154 -16.47 -6.77 21.61
C ILE A 154 -15.67 -7.85 20.88
N GLY A 155 -16.16 -9.10 20.81
CA GLY A 155 -15.42 -10.20 20.18
C GLY A 155 -15.14 -10.02 18.67
N SER A 156 -16.00 -9.32 17.93
CA SER A 156 -15.74 -8.99 16.51
C SER A 156 -14.63 -7.94 16.32
N VAL A 157 -14.25 -7.22 17.38
CA VAL A 157 -13.18 -6.22 17.36
C VAL A 157 -11.83 -6.87 17.53
N GLU A 158 -11.72 -7.92 18.35
CA GLU A 158 -10.45 -8.61 18.62
C GLU A 158 -9.89 -9.27 17.36
N ASP A 159 -10.71 -10.05 16.65
CA ASP A 159 -10.34 -10.66 15.36
C ASP A 159 -9.90 -9.61 14.33
N TYR A 160 -10.60 -8.46 14.31
CA TYR A 160 -10.29 -7.34 13.44
C TYR A 160 -8.96 -6.68 13.82
N GLN A 161 -8.72 -6.44 15.10
CA GLN A 161 -7.47 -5.85 15.61
C GLN A 161 -6.28 -6.75 15.35
N GLU A 162 -6.44 -8.07 15.44
CA GLU A 162 -5.39 -9.03 15.10
C GLU A 162 -5.05 -8.97 13.61
N TRP A 163 -6.06 -8.99 12.74
CA TRP A 163 -5.86 -8.81 11.31
C TRP A 163 -5.18 -7.46 10.96
N VAL A 164 -5.62 -6.36 11.59
CA VAL A 164 -5.00 -5.05 11.44
C VAL A 164 -3.54 -5.10 11.88
N LYS A 165 -3.21 -5.67 13.05
CA LYS A 165 -1.83 -5.77 13.53
C LYS A 165 -0.92 -6.49 12.53
N THR A 166 -1.35 -7.61 11.99
CA THR A 166 -0.57 -8.37 10.99
C THR A 166 -0.32 -7.54 9.72
N ASN A 167 -1.36 -6.95 9.14
CA ASN A 167 -1.22 -6.16 7.91
C ASN A 167 -0.49 -4.84 8.12
N TYR A 168 -0.64 -4.25 9.31
CA TYR A 168 -0.04 -2.98 9.65
C TYR A 168 1.48 -3.08 9.80
N SER A 169 1.99 -4.16 10.39
CA SER A 169 3.43 -4.43 10.43
C SER A 169 4.01 -4.55 9.01
N ASN A 170 3.33 -5.30 8.12
CA ASN A 170 3.75 -5.45 6.74
C ASN A 170 3.66 -4.13 5.95
N LEU A 171 2.61 -3.32 6.17
CA LEU A 171 2.48 -1.97 5.59
C LEU A 171 3.66 -1.08 5.96
N LYS A 172 4.09 -1.10 7.23
CA LYS A 172 5.26 -0.35 7.70
C LYS A 172 6.54 -0.81 7.00
N SER A 173 6.77 -2.12 6.92
CA SER A 173 7.92 -2.68 6.20
C SER A 173 7.93 -2.26 4.72
N VAL A 174 6.79 -2.38 4.05
CA VAL A 174 6.63 -1.95 2.65
C VAL A 174 6.88 -0.45 2.50
N LYS A 175 6.38 0.40 3.40
CA LYS A 175 6.63 1.84 3.38
C LYS A 175 8.12 2.15 3.47
N ILE A 176 8.82 1.56 4.44
CA ILE A 176 10.26 1.78 4.66
C ILE A 176 11.04 1.39 3.40
N MET A 177 10.74 0.23 2.83
CA MET A 177 11.45 -0.26 1.65
C MET A 177 11.22 0.64 0.43
N LEU A 178 9.97 1.03 0.16
CA LEU A 178 9.67 1.93 -0.95
C LEU A 178 10.32 3.31 -0.75
N GLN A 179 10.44 3.79 0.49
CA GLN A 179 11.19 5.02 0.80
C GLN A 179 12.69 4.85 0.58
N GLN A 180 13.28 3.70 0.89
CA GLN A 180 14.68 3.43 0.61
C GLN A 180 14.95 3.41 -0.88
N ILE A 181 14.10 2.72 -1.65
CA ILE A 181 14.17 2.70 -3.12
C ILE A 181 14.00 4.13 -3.69
N GLU A 182 13.00 4.88 -3.24
CA GLU A 182 12.76 6.26 -3.72
C GLU A 182 13.93 7.19 -3.41
N ARG A 183 14.57 7.06 -2.24
CA ARG A 183 15.80 7.79 -1.90
C ARG A 183 16.99 7.38 -2.75
N GLY A 184 17.13 6.10 -3.08
CA GLY A 184 18.17 5.60 -3.99
C GLY A 184 18.02 6.20 -5.38
N ILE A 185 16.80 6.20 -5.90
CA ILE A 185 16.46 6.81 -7.19
C ILE A 185 16.63 8.33 -7.15
N SER A 186 16.36 9.01 -6.04
CA SER A 186 16.41 10.48 -6.00
C SER A 186 17.81 11.07 -5.87
N LYS A 187 18.83 10.24 -5.66
CA LYS A 187 20.24 10.63 -5.73
C LYS A 187 20.71 10.71 -7.19
#